data_AF-A0A7C5FY46-F1
#
_entry.id   AF-A0A7C5FY46-F1
#
_cell.length_a   1.000
_cell.length_b   1.000
_cell.length_c   1.000
_cell.angle_alpha   90.00
_cell.angle_beta   90.00
_cell.angle_gamma   90.00
#
_symmetry.space_group_name_H-M   'P 1'
#
loop_
_entity.id
_entity.type
_entity.pdbx_description
1 polymer ?
#
loop_
_entity_poly.entity_id
_entity_poly.type
_entity_poly.pdbx_seq_one_letter_code
_entity_poly.pdbx_strand_id
1 'polypeptide(L)'
;MGEPGFAALVAIFIFAVLAAALGVFLILLGRVVNPTRPNPVKNMPYESGMDPIHGARRRFDVRFHLVAIAFLIFDVELLFLYPWAVLWANSRPQVSAPSGSTGLYLSQAEAFPSATAFPQNDESISVSMESAEGKRIVPARQTNVRDQFSPFAFGGGLLFFLLLVVGFICDWRKGVFSWR
;
A
#
# COMPACT_ATOMS: atom_id res chain seq x y z
N MET A 1 20.95 14.77 -15.47
CA MET A 1 19.98 15.08 -14.40
C MET A 1 18.86 14.06 -14.50
N GLY A 2 19.02 12.90 -13.84
CA GLY A 2 17.97 11.90 -13.74
C GLY A 2 17.39 11.97 -12.34
N GLU A 3 16.13 12.36 -12.22
CA GLU A 3 15.45 12.40 -10.92
C GLU A 3 15.45 10.97 -10.32
N PRO A 4 15.81 10.79 -9.03
CA PRO A 4 15.93 9.47 -8.41
C PRO A 4 14.64 8.63 -8.49
N GLY A 5 13.48 9.27 -8.63
CA GLY A 5 12.19 8.60 -8.82
C GLY A 5 12.03 7.89 -10.17
N PHE A 6 12.60 8.44 -11.25
CA PHE A 6 12.50 7.81 -12.57
C PHE A 6 13.24 6.48 -12.62
N ALA A 7 14.42 6.41 -12.00
CA ALA A 7 15.19 5.18 -11.89
C ALA A 7 14.43 4.08 -11.12
N ALA A 8 13.72 4.43 -10.06
CA ALA A 8 12.89 3.48 -9.30
C ALA A 8 11.72 2.93 -10.12
N LEU A 9 11.01 3.79 -10.86
CA LEU A 9 9.91 3.37 -11.73
C LEU A 9 10.40 2.43 -12.84
N VAL A 10 11.54 2.76 -13.46
CA VAL A 10 12.17 1.90 -14.46
C VAL A 10 12.57 0.56 -13.86
N ALA A 11 13.14 0.53 -12.66
CA ALA A 11 13.48 -0.71 -11.96
C ALA A 11 12.27 -1.59 -11.68
N ILE A 12 11.16 -1.00 -11.18
CA ILE A 12 9.90 -1.72 -10.94
C ILE A 12 9.34 -2.29 -12.24
N PHE A 13 9.34 -1.50 -13.32
CA PHE A 13 8.86 -1.95 -14.62
C PHE A 13 9.69 -3.10 -15.18
N ILE A 14 11.01 -3.00 -15.14
CA ILE A 14 11.92 -4.08 -15.58
C ILE A 14 11.67 -5.35 -14.77
N PHE A 15 11.52 -5.23 -13.44
CA PHE A 15 11.22 -6.37 -12.57
C PHE A 15 9.89 -7.05 -12.95
N ALA A 16 8.82 -6.26 -13.17
CA ALA A 16 7.53 -6.78 -13.58
C ALA A 16 7.59 -7.51 -14.92
N VAL A 17 8.30 -6.94 -15.91
CA VAL A 17 8.52 -7.58 -17.22
C VAL A 17 9.31 -8.86 -17.08
N LEU A 18 10.38 -8.87 -16.28
CA LEU A 18 11.21 -10.06 -16.07
C LEU A 18 10.43 -11.17 -15.36
N ALA A 19 9.60 -10.83 -14.37
CA ALA A 19 8.72 -11.79 -13.69
C ALA A 19 7.69 -12.41 -14.66
N ALA A 20 7.06 -11.57 -15.50
CA ALA A 20 6.13 -12.05 -16.53
C ALA A 20 6.85 -12.93 -17.57
N ALA A 21 8.03 -12.51 -18.03
CA ALA A 21 8.84 -13.25 -18.98
C ALA A 21 9.26 -14.62 -18.42
N LEU A 22 9.65 -14.67 -17.15
CA LEU A 22 9.96 -15.92 -16.46
C LEU A 22 8.73 -16.84 -16.38
N GLY A 23 7.55 -16.29 -16.05
CA GLY A 23 6.30 -17.04 -16.04
C GLY A 23 5.97 -17.65 -17.41
N VAL A 24 6.07 -16.85 -18.47
CA VAL A 24 5.88 -17.30 -19.86
C VAL A 24 6.93 -18.34 -20.26
N PHE A 25 8.19 -18.13 -19.89
CA PHE A 25 9.28 -19.06 -20.14
C PHE A 25 9.03 -20.42 -19.47
N LEU A 26 8.58 -20.44 -18.21
CA LEU A 26 8.25 -21.69 -17.51
C LEU A 26 7.07 -22.42 -18.16
N ILE A 27 6.05 -21.69 -18.64
CA ILE A 27 4.93 -22.28 -19.38
C ILE A 27 5.42 -22.90 -20.71
N LEU A 28 6.27 -22.18 -21.45
CA LEU A 28 6.85 -22.66 -22.71
C LEU A 28 7.74 -23.90 -22.47
N LEU A 29 8.59 -23.84 -21.46
CA LEU A 29 9.48 -24.95 -21.09
C LEU A 29 8.66 -26.18 -20.68
N GLY A 30 7.62 -25.98 -19.86
CA GLY A 30 6.67 -27.04 -19.50
C GLY A 30 5.99 -27.66 -20.72
N ARG A 31 5.65 -26.85 -21.74
CA ARG A 31 5.06 -27.34 -22.99
C ARG A 31 6.04 -28.11 -23.87
N VAL A 32 7.32 -27.72 -23.90
CA VAL A 32 8.37 -28.40 -24.70
C VAL A 32 8.83 -29.70 -24.04
N VAL A 33 9.00 -29.71 -22.72
CA VAL A 33 9.48 -30.87 -21.96
C VAL A 33 8.38 -31.93 -21.79
N ASN A 34 7.11 -31.53 -21.80
CA ASN A 34 5.99 -32.46 -21.59
C ASN A 34 5.72 -33.35 -22.84
N PRO A 35 5.81 -34.69 -22.72
CA PRO A 35 5.42 -35.59 -23.80
C PRO A 35 3.91 -35.51 -24.04
N THR A 36 3.54 -34.89 -25.17
CA THR A 36 2.14 -34.60 -25.48
C THR A 36 1.50 -35.80 -26.17
N ARG A 37 0.65 -36.54 -25.45
CA ARG A 37 -0.24 -37.59 -26.02
C ARG A 37 -1.70 -37.16 -25.89
N PRO A 38 -2.27 -36.45 -26.88
CA PRO A 38 -3.65 -36.02 -26.82
C PRO A 38 -4.57 -37.24 -26.96
N ASN A 39 -5.53 -37.38 -26.05
CA ASN A 39 -6.56 -38.41 -26.09
C ASN A 39 -7.91 -37.72 -25.84
N PRO A 40 -8.97 -38.00 -26.63
CA PRO A 40 -10.29 -37.42 -26.41
C PRO A 40 -10.80 -37.60 -24.97
N VAL A 41 -10.54 -38.76 -24.35
CA VAL A 41 -10.91 -39.05 -22.96
C VAL A 41 -10.10 -38.22 -21.94
N LYS A 42 -8.85 -37.85 -22.27
CA LYS A 42 -8.02 -36.99 -21.41
C LYS A 42 -8.43 -35.51 -21.47
N ASN A 43 -9.05 -35.11 -22.59
CA ASN A 43 -9.48 -33.74 -22.84
C ASN A 43 -10.94 -33.48 -22.46
N MET A 44 -11.68 -34.51 -22.03
CA MET A 44 -13.06 -34.35 -21.59
C MET A 44 -13.12 -33.67 -20.21
N PRO A 45 -14.11 -32.80 -19.95
CA PRO A 45 -14.38 -32.26 -18.62
C PRO A 45 -14.54 -33.38 -17.59
N TYR A 46 -13.96 -33.18 -16.40
CA TYR A 46 -14.03 -34.17 -15.32
C TYR A 46 -15.41 -34.16 -14.66
N GLU A 47 -16.17 -35.25 -14.79
CA GLU A 47 -17.46 -35.45 -14.13
C GLU A 47 -17.54 -36.87 -13.52
N SER A 48 -16.56 -37.20 -12.65
CA SER A 48 -16.51 -38.47 -11.89
C SER A 48 -16.62 -39.73 -12.77
N GLY A 49 -15.99 -39.73 -13.94
CA GLY A 49 -15.99 -40.86 -14.88
C GLY A 49 -17.25 -41.02 -15.74
N MET A 50 -18.17 -40.06 -15.67
CA MET A 50 -19.33 -39.97 -16.57
C MET A 50 -19.05 -39.00 -17.72
N ASP A 51 -19.71 -39.24 -18.86
CA ASP A 51 -19.68 -38.29 -19.97
C ASP A 51 -20.36 -36.98 -19.55
N PRO A 52 -19.79 -35.82 -19.95
CA PRO A 52 -20.25 -34.53 -19.49
C PRO A 52 -21.69 -34.27 -19.91
N ILE A 53 -22.60 -34.20 -18.94
CA ILE A 53 -24.05 -34.15 -19.17
C ILE A 53 -24.58 -32.71 -19.31
N HIS A 54 -23.76 -31.71 -19.01
CA HIS A 54 -24.17 -30.30 -19.03
C HIS A 54 -23.07 -29.38 -19.58
N GLY A 55 -23.48 -28.32 -20.28
CA GLY A 55 -22.56 -27.24 -20.67
C GLY A 55 -22.08 -26.43 -19.46
N ALA A 56 -20.82 -26.01 -19.47
CA ALA A 56 -20.18 -25.24 -18.40
C ALA A 56 -20.75 -23.81 -18.16
N ARG A 57 -21.83 -23.43 -18.86
CA ARG A 57 -22.47 -22.10 -18.79
C ARG A 57 -23.74 -22.12 -17.94
N ARG A 58 -23.63 -22.54 -16.68
CA ARG A 58 -24.67 -22.31 -15.68
C ARG A 58 -24.57 -20.88 -15.15
N ARG A 59 -25.70 -20.28 -14.81
CA ARG A 59 -25.71 -18.99 -14.10
C ARG A 59 -25.18 -19.23 -12.69
N PHE A 60 -24.05 -18.61 -12.37
CA PHE A 60 -23.55 -18.58 -11.00
C PHE A 60 -24.47 -17.72 -10.12
N ASP A 61 -24.45 -17.99 -8.82
CA ASP A 61 -25.26 -17.24 -7.87
C ASP A 61 -24.91 -15.74 -7.90
N VAL A 62 -25.92 -14.87 -7.80
CA VAL A 62 -25.79 -13.41 -7.79
C VAL A 62 -24.95 -12.94 -6.58
N ARG A 63 -24.87 -13.74 -5.51
CA ARG A 63 -24.10 -13.45 -4.28
C ARG A 63 -22.65 -13.04 -4.55
N PHE A 64 -21.97 -13.61 -5.55
CA PHE A 64 -20.59 -13.23 -5.90
C PHE A 64 -20.48 -11.79 -6.42
N HIS A 65 -21.52 -11.29 -7.10
CA HIS A 65 -21.56 -9.92 -7.60
C HIS A 65 -21.72 -8.91 -6.46
N LEU A 66 -22.45 -9.26 -5.41
CA LEU A 66 -22.65 -8.42 -4.23
C LEU A 66 -21.33 -8.22 -3.46
N VAL A 67 -20.51 -9.26 -3.36
CA VAL A 67 -19.15 -9.15 -2.81
C VAL A 67 -18.27 -8.25 -3.68
N ALA A 68 -18.35 -8.38 -5.01
CA ALA A 68 -17.56 -7.55 -5.94
C ALA A 68 -17.94 -6.06 -5.86
N ILE A 69 -19.23 -5.74 -5.80
CA ILE A 69 -19.70 -4.36 -5.68
C ILE A 69 -19.33 -3.78 -4.30
N ALA A 70 -19.46 -4.56 -3.22
CA ALA A 70 -19.02 -4.13 -1.90
C ALA A 70 -17.51 -3.84 -1.86
N PHE A 71 -16.69 -4.68 -2.49
CA PHE A 71 -15.25 -4.45 -2.62
C PHE A 71 -14.94 -3.18 -3.42
N LEU A 72 -15.62 -2.96 -4.54
CA LEU A 72 -15.45 -1.75 -5.37
C LEU A 72 -15.72 -0.46 -4.57
N ILE A 73 -16.82 -0.43 -3.82
CA ILE A 73 -17.20 0.74 -3.02
C ILE A 73 -16.17 0.99 -1.91
N PHE A 74 -15.68 -0.08 -1.26
CA PHE A 74 -14.64 0.02 -0.24
C PHE A 74 -13.27 0.45 -0.81
N ASP A 75 -12.88 -0.06 -1.98
CA ASP A 75 -11.62 0.28 -2.66
C ASP A 75 -11.59 1.77 -3.06
N VAL A 76 -12.69 2.29 -3.61
CA VAL A 76 -12.82 3.72 -3.91
C VAL A 76 -12.73 4.58 -2.65
N GLU A 77 -13.21 4.10 -1.50
CA GLU A 77 -13.10 4.84 -0.24
C GLU A 77 -11.65 4.93 0.27
N LEU A 78 -10.86 3.86 0.10
CA LEU A 78 -9.44 3.88 0.47
C LEU A 78 -8.65 4.93 -0.32
N LEU A 79 -9.04 5.19 -1.57
CA LEU A 79 -8.44 6.22 -2.40
C LEU A 79 -8.65 7.62 -1.82
N PHE A 80 -9.81 7.89 -1.20
CA PHE A 80 -10.08 9.17 -0.51
C PHE A 80 -9.33 9.31 0.81
N LEU A 81 -9.07 8.20 1.51
CA LEU A 81 -8.32 8.22 2.76
C LEU A 81 -6.80 8.35 2.54
N TYR A 82 -6.29 7.95 1.36
CA TYR A 82 -4.86 7.92 1.05
C TYR A 82 -4.13 9.28 1.20
N PRO A 83 -4.64 10.41 0.66
CA PRO A 83 -3.98 11.72 0.81
C PRO A 83 -3.77 12.11 2.27
N TRP A 84 -4.75 11.83 3.14
CA TRP A 84 -4.66 12.11 4.58
C TRP A 84 -3.61 11.24 5.29
N ALA A 85 -3.54 9.96 4.94
CA ALA A 85 -2.54 9.04 5.49
C ALA A 85 -1.11 9.51 5.18
N VAL A 86 -0.86 9.97 3.95
CA VAL A 86 0.46 10.48 3.53
C VAL A 86 0.81 11.78 4.26
N LEU A 87 -0.15 12.69 4.44
CA LEU A 87 0.07 13.96 5.14
C LEU A 87 0.43 13.75 6.62
N TRP A 88 -0.24 12.82 7.29
CA TRP A 88 0.10 12.47 8.67
C TRP A 88 1.49 11.83 8.74
N ALA A 89 1.85 10.94 7.82
CA ALA A 89 3.16 10.29 7.83
C ALA A 89 4.32 11.31 7.78
N ASN A 90 4.14 12.40 7.04
CA ASN A 90 5.15 13.47 6.88
C ASN A 90 5.27 14.42 8.09
N SER A 91 4.35 14.36 9.06
CA SER A 91 4.38 15.24 10.25
C SER A 91 5.25 14.69 11.39
N ARG A 92 5.79 13.47 11.25
CA ARG A 92 6.71 12.89 12.24
C ARG A 92 8.03 13.65 12.23
N PRO A 93 8.60 14.00 13.41
CA PRO A 93 9.92 14.60 13.49
C PRO A 93 10.94 13.66 12.83
N GLN A 94 11.50 14.09 11.70
CA GLN A 94 12.60 13.39 11.07
C GLN A 94 13.81 13.57 11.99
N VAL A 95 14.22 12.49 12.67
CA VAL A 95 15.55 12.45 13.30
C VAL A 95 16.54 12.42 12.15
N SER A 96 16.95 13.58 11.68
CA SER A 96 17.99 13.74 10.68
C SER A 96 19.28 13.21 11.30
N ALA A 97 19.64 11.98 10.96
CA ALA A 97 20.97 11.46 11.27
C ALA A 97 21.99 12.44 10.66
N PRO A 98 22.91 13.02 11.46
CA PRO A 98 23.88 13.96 10.94
C PRO A 98 24.68 13.28 9.81
N SER A 99 24.82 13.97 8.68
CA SER A 99 25.38 13.43 7.42
C SER A 99 26.89 13.11 7.46
N GLY A 100 27.44 12.85 8.64
CA GLY A 100 28.86 12.60 8.87
C GLY A 100 29.17 11.44 9.83
N SER A 101 28.17 10.67 10.29
CA SER A 101 28.38 9.67 11.36
C SER A 101 27.77 8.29 11.09
N THR A 102 27.48 7.96 9.84
CA THR A 102 26.96 6.65 9.41
C THR A 102 27.88 5.48 9.80
N GLY A 103 29.16 5.74 10.11
CA GLY A 103 30.12 4.73 10.58
C GLY A 103 30.32 4.63 12.10
N LEU A 104 29.83 5.59 12.90
CA LEU A 104 30.13 5.66 14.34
C LEU A 104 29.02 5.09 15.24
N TYR A 105 27.77 5.04 14.74
CA TYR A 105 26.65 4.50 15.51
C TYR A 105 26.49 2.97 15.45
N LEU A 106 27.12 2.28 14.48
CA LEU A 106 27.15 0.80 14.48
C LEU A 106 28.09 0.24 15.57
N SER A 107 29.00 1.06 16.12
CA SER A 107 29.92 0.65 17.19
C SER A 107 29.35 0.84 18.61
N GLN A 108 28.27 1.62 18.77
CA GLN A 108 27.69 1.97 20.07
C GLN A 108 26.25 1.46 20.22
N ALA A 109 25.88 0.42 19.46
CA ALA A 109 24.60 -0.28 19.61
C ALA A 109 24.70 -1.50 20.55
N GLU A 110 25.89 -1.93 20.94
CA GLU A 110 26.08 -3.08 21.85
C GLU A 110 26.15 -2.69 23.35
N ALA A 111 26.07 -1.40 23.69
CA ALA A 111 26.45 -0.92 25.03
C ALA A 111 25.36 -0.10 25.76
N PHE A 112 24.08 -0.42 25.61
CA PHE A 112 23.05 0.15 26.49
C PHE A 112 22.11 -0.92 27.07
N PRO A 113 22.28 -1.27 28.36
CA PRO A 113 21.32 -2.08 29.08
C PRO A 113 20.09 -1.22 29.40
N SER A 114 18.92 -1.78 29.09
CA SER A 114 17.61 -1.57 29.74
C SER A 114 17.35 -0.22 30.43
N ALA A 115 16.43 0.53 29.81
CA ALA A 115 15.65 1.64 30.34
C ALA A 115 15.49 1.67 31.87
N THR A 116 15.97 2.74 32.54
CA THR A 116 15.31 3.37 33.70
C THR A 116 15.97 4.69 34.12
N ALA A 117 15.15 5.72 34.34
CA ALA A 117 15.35 6.94 35.14
C ALA A 117 16.42 7.97 34.65
N PHE A 118 16.25 9.30 34.72
CA PHE A 118 15.73 10.20 35.76
C PHE A 118 15.36 11.57 35.12
N PRO A 119 14.53 12.44 35.74
CA PRO A 119 14.22 13.78 35.24
C PRO A 119 15.24 14.82 35.75
N GLN A 120 15.50 15.87 34.97
CA GLN A 120 16.07 17.12 35.49
C GLN A 120 15.75 18.32 34.58
N ASN A 121 15.42 19.41 35.23
CA ASN A 121 14.79 20.62 34.79
C ASN A 121 15.81 21.79 34.73
N ASP A 122 15.50 22.75 33.85
CA ASP A 122 15.82 24.19 33.86
C ASP A 122 17.28 24.67 33.67
N GLU A 123 17.38 25.77 32.90
CA GLU A 123 18.46 26.77 32.74
C GLU A 123 19.54 26.64 31.61
N SER A 124 19.31 27.49 30.58
CA SER A 124 20.25 28.32 29.79
C SER A 124 21.62 27.80 29.34
N ILE A 125 21.92 27.96 28.04
CA ILE A 125 23.15 28.65 27.56
C ILE A 125 22.88 29.15 26.13
N SER A 126 23.01 30.46 25.96
CA SER A 126 23.03 31.20 24.69
C SER A 126 24.41 31.13 24.06
N VAL A 127 24.51 30.85 22.75
CA VAL A 127 25.74 31.11 21.97
C VAL A 127 25.39 31.70 20.60
N SER A 128 25.61 33.02 20.55
CA SER A 128 26.17 33.85 19.48
C SER A 128 25.65 33.77 18.04
N MET A 129 25.08 34.90 17.61
CA MET A 129 25.03 35.38 16.22
C MET A 129 26.44 35.67 15.68
N GLU A 130 26.73 35.30 14.44
CA GLU A 130 27.33 36.18 13.40
C GLU A 130 27.50 35.39 12.09
N SER A 131 27.39 36.12 10.97
CA SER A 131 27.87 35.80 9.62
C SER A 131 26.82 35.27 8.63
N ALA A 132 26.12 36.24 8.06
CA ALA A 132 25.35 36.12 6.84
C ALA A 132 26.26 35.89 5.64
N GLU A 133 26.02 34.81 4.88
CA GLU A 133 26.38 34.72 3.47
C GLU A 133 25.14 34.29 2.67
N GLY A 134 24.41 35.29 2.18
CA GLY A 134 24.15 35.37 0.75
C GLY A 134 23.41 34.26 0.02
N LYS A 135 22.51 33.49 0.65
CA LYS A 135 21.47 32.78 -0.12
C LYS A 135 20.16 33.49 0.08
N ARG A 136 19.78 34.32 -0.91
CA ARG A 136 18.45 34.92 -1.01
C ARG A 136 17.43 33.77 -1.10
N ILE A 137 17.04 33.24 0.05
CA ILE A 137 15.85 32.42 0.21
C ILE A 137 14.70 33.35 -0.14
N VAL A 138 14.30 33.30 -1.42
CA VAL A 138 12.95 33.68 -1.83
C VAL A 138 12.04 33.13 -0.74
N PRO A 139 11.22 33.95 -0.05
CA PRO A 139 10.24 33.40 0.85
C PRO A 139 9.34 32.57 -0.06
N ALA A 140 9.57 31.26 -0.08
CA ALA A 140 8.64 30.30 -0.64
C ALA A 140 7.33 30.70 0.01
N ARG A 141 6.42 31.25 -0.79
CA ARG A 141 5.14 31.72 -0.31
C ARG A 141 4.57 30.56 0.47
N GLN A 142 4.63 30.66 1.79
CA GLN A 142 4.13 29.66 2.72
C GLN A 142 2.63 29.88 2.69
N THR A 143 2.00 29.58 1.55
CA THR A 143 0.55 29.44 1.46
C THR A 143 0.25 28.38 2.48
N ASN A 144 -0.44 28.73 3.56
CA ASN A 144 -0.73 27.84 4.67
C ASN A 144 -1.47 26.60 4.15
N VAL A 145 -0.72 25.56 3.78
CA VAL A 145 -1.26 24.26 3.41
C VAL A 145 -1.97 23.64 4.62
N ARG A 146 -1.54 24.02 5.82
CA ARG A 146 -2.16 23.64 7.10
C ARG A 146 -3.61 24.11 7.23
N ASP A 147 -3.99 25.21 6.56
CA ASP A 147 -5.36 25.76 6.64
C ASP A 147 -6.27 25.14 5.56
N GLN A 148 -5.68 24.60 4.49
CA GLN A 148 -6.39 23.87 3.44
C GLN A 148 -6.86 22.50 3.94
N PHE A 149 -6.06 21.84 4.78
CA PHE A 149 -6.38 20.57 5.43
C PHE A 149 -7.15 20.81 6.72
N SER A 150 -8.33 21.40 6.57
CA SER A 150 -9.26 21.58 7.69
C SER A 150 -9.66 20.21 8.29
N PRO A 151 -9.88 20.10 9.61
CA PRO A 151 -10.41 18.89 10.24
C PRO A 151 -11.74 18.41 9.63
N PHE A 152 -12.40 19.25 8.83
CA PHE A 152 -13.60 18.93 8.08
C PHE A 152 -13.37 17.91 6.97
N ALA A 153 -12.20 17.87 6.32
CA ALA A 153 -11.90 16.87 5.29
C ALA A 153 -11.53 15.50 5.90
N PHE A 154 -10.87 15.48 7.07
CA PHE A 154 -10.69 14.25 7.85
C PHE A 154 -12.03 13.75 8.41
N GLY A 155 -12.83 14.66 8.98
CA GLY A 155 -14.16 14.35 9.49
C GLY A 155 -15.13 13.88 8.39
N GLY A 156 -15.04 14.45 7.18
CA GLY A 156 -15.83 14.04 6.03
C GLY A 156 -15.49 12.62 5.57
N GLY A 157 -14.20 12.29 5.43
CA GLY A 157 -13.76 10.92 5.13
C GLY A 157 -14.16 9.94 6.22
N LEU A 158 -14.00 10.31 7.49
CA LEU A 158 -14.37 9.43 8.62
C LEU A 158 -15.89 9.24 8.73
N LEU A 159 -16.69 10.26 8.46
CA LEU A 159 -18.16 10.17 8.39
C LEU A 159 -18.61 9.29 7.21
N PHE A 160 -17.98 9.45 6.06
CA PHE A 160 -18.28 8.64 4.87
C PHE A 160 -17.88 7.17 5.09
N PHE A 161 -16.70 6.92 5.68
CA PHE A 161 -16.28 5.61 6.13
C PHE A 161 -17.29 4.99 7.12
N LEU A 162 -17.79 5.77 8.09
CA LEU A 162 -18.79 5.30 9.05
C LEU A 162 -20.11 4.92 8.34
N LEU A 163 -20.58 5.74 7.39
CA LEU A 163 -21.75 5.43 6.58
C LEU A 163 -21.57 4.15 5.75
N LEU A 164 -20.39 3.92 5.19
CA LEU A 164 -20.05 2.70 4.45
C LEU A 164 -20.05 1.50 5.39
N VAL A 165 -19.40 1.60 6.55
CA VAL A 165 -19.37 0.54 7.56
C VAL A 165 -20.79 0.21 8.04
N VAL A 166 -21.64 1.21 8.30
CA VAL A 166 -23.04 0.98 8.65
C VAL A 166 -23.79 0.30 7.50
N GLY A 167 -23.61 0.76 6.26
CA GLY A 167 -24.21 0.15 5.07
C GLY A 167 -23.81 -1.32 4.91
N PHE A 168 -22.52 -1.62 5.08
CA PHE A 168 -21.97 -2.97 5.03
C PHE A 168 -22.50 -3.85 6.17
N ILE A 169 -22.54 -3.34 7.41
CA ILE A 169 -23.13 -4.05 8.56
C ILE A 169 -24.62 -4.30 8.32
N CYS A 170 -25.34 -3.35 7.74
CA CYS A 170 -26.74 -3.54 7.38
C CYS A 170 -26.92 -4.64 6.34
N ASP A 171 -26.09 -4.69 5.30
CA ASP A 171 -26.14 -5.76 4.29
C ASP A 171 -25.74 -7.12 4.87
N TRP A 172 -24.76 -7.14 5.77
CA TRP A 172 -24.37 -8.33 6.53
C TRP A 172 -25.52 -8.84 7.40
N ARG A 173 -26.17 -7.95 8.15
CA ARG A 173 -27.30 -8.29 9.02
C ARG A 173 -28.54 -8.72 8.24
N LYS A 174 -28.74 -8.21 7.02
CA LYS A 174 -29.82 -8.63 6.13
C LYS A 174 -29.63 -10.05 5.57
N GLY A 175 -28.49 -10.70 5.81
CA GLY A 175 -28.26 -12.07 5.36
C GLY A 175 -28.09 -12.18 3.85
N VAL A 176 -27.73 -11.08 3.18
CA VAL A 176 -27.41 -11.05 1.74
C VAL A 176 -26.26 -12.02 1.41
N PHE A 177 -25.40 -12.30 2.40
CA PHE A 177 -24.33 -13.29 2.34
C PHE A 177 -24.67 -14.63 2.99
N SER A 178 -25.95 -14.96 3.19
CA SER A 178 -26.30 -16.27 3.74
C SER A 178 -26.12 -17.37 2.69
N TRP A 179 -25.05 -18.16 2.87
CA TRP A 179 -24.76 -19.35 2.07
C TRP A 179 -25.51 -20.53 2.69
N ARG A 180 -26.76 -20.71 2.29
CA ARG A 180 -27.45 -22.00 2.29
C ARG A 180 -27.48 -22.54 0.87
#